data_AF-A0A925NMW2-F1
#
_entry.id   AF-A0A925NMW2-F1
#
_cell.length_a   1.000
_cell.length_b   1.000
_cell.length_c   1.000
_cell.angle_alpha   90.00
_cell.angle_beta   90.00
_cell.angle_gamma   90.00
#
_symmetry.space_group_name_H-M   'P 1'
#
loop_
_entity.id
_entity.type
_entity.pdbx_description
1 polymer ?
#
loop_
_entity_poly.entity_id
_entity_poly.type
_entity_poly.pdbx_seq_one_letter_code
_entity_poly.pdbx_strand_id
1 'polypeptide(L)'
;MATAVFVRSYISKLPEGQIFATRELLTFGKRSAVDKVLQTLTLKGAILRLARGIFVRADVGLETPSLEEIVRAKARAFSKLAVSLGCVVAKKFGLKKSTKNMSPKQKVQHKKNEEVNESCAGRYAIVGATTSFETVHGRVLFKAVAPRKHILAQNKVGRILVALWHLGKSSSVEFEALQSMARLKRPEKKLIKKLAAWTPSWLNQYFLNGTLRADICAPADLDFLRRGSSENRKRSKKEDRKYKMTALSTTSKKVRESIAYYKVA
;
A
#
# COMPACT_ATOMS: atom_id res chain seq x y z
N MET A 1 20.77 -35.16 -19.86
CA MET A 1 21.74 -34.09 -19.53
C MET A 1 21.35 -32.70 -20.03
N ALA A 2 20.60 -32.57 -21.14
CA ALA A 2 20.22 -31.26 -21.71
C ALA A 2 19.48 -30.31 -20.74
N THR A 3 18.57 -30.82 -19.91
CA THR A 3 17.74 -29.99 -19.00
C THR A 3 18.56 -29.17 -18.01
N ALA A 4 19.62 -29.77 -17.43
CA ALA A 4 20.47 -29.09 -16.45
C ALA A 4 21.29 -27.96 -17.06
N VAL A 5 21.74 -28.14 -18.30
CA VAL A 5 22.48 -27.12 -19.06
C VAL A 5 21.56 -25.94 -19.34
N PHE A 6 20.36 -26.18 -19.89
CA PHE A 6 19.41 -25.11 -20.18
C PHE A 6 18.97 -24.32 -18.94
N VAL A 7 18.68 -25.00 -17.82
CA VAL A 7 18.31 -24.33 -16.57
C VAL A 7 19.46 -23.46 -16.05
N ARG A 8 20.71 -23.96 -16.07
CA ARG A 8 21.88 -23.16 -15.66
C ARG A 8 22.10 -21.96 -16.56
N SER A 9 22.03 -22.16 -17.88
CA SER A 9 22.17 -21.08 -18.87
C SER A 9 21.05 -20.04 -18.78
N TYR A 10 19.84 -20.44 -18.39
CA TYR A 10 18.75 -19.48 -18.11
C TYR A 10 19.06 -18.65 -16.87
N ILE A 11 19.43 -19.30 -15.76
CA ILE A 11 19.72 -18.62 -14.48
C ILE A 11 20.90 -17.66 -14.64
N SER A 12 21.96 -18.06 -15.36
CA SER A 12 23.13 -17.19 -15.59
C SER A 12 22.83 -15.94 -16.41
N LYS A 13 21.75 -15.94 -17.20
CA LYS A 13 21.29 -14.77 -17.98
C LYS A 13 20.41 -13.83 -17.16
N LEU A 14 19.82 -14.28 -16.06
CA LEU A 14 19.02 -13.43 -15.19
C LEU A 14 19.92 -12.44 -14.44
N PRO A 15 19.49 -11.19 -14.22
CA PRO A 15 20.24 -10.29 -13.37
C PRO A 15 20.31 -10.81 -11.93
N GLU A 16 21.34 -10.39 -11.22
CA GLU A 16 21.55 -10.76 -9.82
C GLU A 16 20.38 -10.25 -8.97
N GLY A 17 19.88 -11.05 -8.03
CA GLY A 17 18.71 -10.70 -7.22
C GLY A 17 17.36 -10.83 -7.91
N GLN A 18 17.33 -11.24 -9.19
CA GLN A 18 16.08 -11.50 -9.89
C GLN A 18 15.37 -12.72 -9.27
N ILE A 19 14.11 -12.51 -8.90
CA ILE A 19 13.20 -13.58 -8.47
C ILE A 19 12.64 -14.29 -9.71
N PHE A 20 12.67 -15.62 -9.72
CA PHE A 20 12.09 -16.45 -10.77
C PHE A 20 11.31 -17.63 -10.19
N ALA A 21 10.38 -18.16 -10.99
CA ALA A 21 9.52 -19.28 -10.59
C ALA A 21 9.89 -20.58 -11.30
N THR A 22 9.70 -21.73 -10.63
CA THR A 22 9.90 -23.05 -11.24
C THR A 22 9.08 -23.25 -12.52
N ARG A 23 7.91 -22.59 -12.61
CA ARG A 23 7.02 -22.69 -13.77
C ARG A 23 7.64 -22.17 -15.06
N GLU A 24 8.51 -21.16 -14.98
CA GLU A 24 9.23 -20.63 -16.13
C GLU A 24 10.22 -21.64 -16.70
N LEU A 25 10.73 -22.55 -15.86
CA LEU A 25 11.72 -23.55 -16.22
C LEU A 25 11.11 -24.86 -16.74
N LEU A 26 9.78 -25.03 -16.66
CA LEU A 26 9.10 -26.24 -17.10
C LEU A 26 9.16 -26.44 -18.62
N THR A 27 9.48 -25.38 -19.37
CA THR A 27 9.74 -25.43 -20.82
C THR A 27 11.01 -26.22 -21.16
N PHE A 28 11.97 -26.30 -20.23
CA PHE A 28 13.26 -26.95 -20.46
C PHE A 28 13.24 -28.47 -20.18
N GLY A 29 12.15 -29.03 -19.66
CA GLY A 29 12.01 -30.47 -19.47
C GLY A 29 11.01 -30.90 -18.40
N LYS A 30 11.03 -32.21 -18.05
CA LYS A 30 10.15 -32.80 -17.04
C LYS A 30 10.37 -32.15 -15.67
N ARG A 31 9.26 -31.97 -14.94
CA ARG A 31 9.26 -31.33 -13.61
C ARG A 31 10.25 -31.97 -12.62
N SER A 32 10.32 -33.30 -12.58
CA SER A 32 11.25 -34.02 -11.69
C SER A 32 12.72 -33.74 -12.01
N ALA A 33 13.07 -33.58 -13.29
CA ALA A 33 14.43 -33.24 -13.71
C ALA A 33 14.77 -31.78 -13.34
N VAL A 34 13.84 -30.85 -13.55
CA VAL A 34 14.00 -29.44 -13.16
C VAL A 34 14.14 -29.31 -11.64
N ASP A 35 13.28 -29.97 -10.87
CA ASP A 35 13.31 -29.94 -9.41
C ASP A 35 14.63 -30.50 -8.86
N LYS A 36 15.15 -31.61 -9.43
CA LYS A 36 16.48 -32.14 -9.09
C LYS A 36 17.59 -31.12 -9.33
N VAL A 37 17.58 -30.44 -10.48
CA VAL A 37 18.59 -29.42 -10.82
C VAL A 37 18.50 -28.22 -9.85
N LEU A 38 17.30 -27.73 -9.59
CA LEU A 38 17.08 -26.62 -8.64
C LEU A 38 17.54 -26.99 -7.23
N GLN A 39 17.26 -28.21 -6.78
CA GLN A 39 17.75 -28.70 -5.48
C GLN A 39 19.28 -28.70 -5.44
N THR A 40 19.93 -29.23 -6.48
CA THR A 40 21.40 -29.21 -6.57
C THR A 40 21.96 -27.78 -6.56
N LEU A 41 21.35 -26.85 -7.29
CA LEU A 41 21.80 -25.45 -7.32
C LEU A 41 21.59 -24.74 -5.99
N THR A 42 20.51 -25.06 -5.27
CA THR A 42 20.24 -24.51 -3.94
C THR A 42 21.26 -25.02 -2.93
N LEU A 43 21.62 -26.30 -2.97
CA LEU A 43 22.66 -26.89 -2.11
C LEU A 43 24.05 -26.31 -2.40
N LYS A 44 24.33 -25.98 -3.66
CA LYS A 44 25.59 -25.32 -4.06
C LYS A 44 25.62 -23.82 -3.73
N GLY A 45 24.52 -23.25 -3.23
CA GLY A 45 24.42 -21.83 -2.89
C GLY A 45 24.31 -20.87 -4.09
N ALA A 46 24.18 -21.38 -5.33
CA ALA A 46 24.06 -20.54 -6.53
C ALA A 46 22.69 -19.85 -6.65
N ILE A 47 21.68 -20.40 -5.97
CA ILE A 47 20.34 -19.84 -5.88
C ILE A 47 19.82 -19.99 -4.45
N LEU A 48 18.96 -19.07 -4.03
CA LEU A 48 18.29 -19.14 -2.75
C LEU A 48 16.79 -19.40 -2.93
N ARG A 49 16.26 -20.35 -2.17
CA ARG A 49 14.84 -20.69 -2.20
C ARG A 49 14.06 -19.78 -1.26
N LEU A 50 13.20 -18.93 -1.84
CA LEU A 50 12.40 -17.96 -1.08
C LEU A 50 11.08 -18.54 -0.57
N ALA A 51 10.48 -19.44 -1.35
CA ALA A 51 9.24 -20.13 -1.04
C ALA A 51 9.15 -21.43 -1.86
N ARG A 52 8.09 -22.24 -1.68
CA ARG A 52 7.85 -23.40 -2.56
C ARG A 52 7.69 -22.95 -4.02
N GLY A 53 8.65 -23.30 -4.87
CA GLY A 53 8.64 -23.00 -6.30
C GLY A 53 9.00 -21.54 -6.66
N ILE A 54 9.60 -20.79 -5.73
CA ILE A 54 10.16 -19.44 -5.97
C ILE A 54 11.60 -19.45 -5.50
N PHE A 55 12.46 -18.94 -6.37
CA PHE A 55 13.88 -18.85 -6.16
C PHE A 55 14.37 -17.44 -6.51
N VAL A 56 15.49 -17.06 -5.96
CA VAL A 56 16.24 -15.86 -6.35
C VAL A 56 17.63 -16.29 -6.76
N ARG A 57 18.16 -15.65 -7.79
CA ARG A 57 19.58 -15.77 -8.11
C ARG A 57 20.36 -15.06 -7.01
N ALA A 58 21.09 -15.85 -6.23
CA ALA A 58 21.87 -15.37 -5.10
C ALA A 58 23.34 -15.38 -5.49
N ASP A 59 23.89 -14.21 -5.76
CA ASP A 59 25.33 -13.99 -5.84
C ASP A 59 25.82 -13.52 -4.45
N VAL A 60 27.11 -13.68 -4.17
CA VAL A 60 27.69 -13.52 -2.82
C VAL A 60 27.34 -12.13 -2.25
N GLY A 61 26.68 -12.08 -1.09
CA GLY A 61 26.40 -10.84 -0.36
C GLY A 61 25.08 -10.12 -0.69
N LEU A 62 24.20 -10.71 -1.50
CA LEU A 62 22.93 -10.06 -1.86
C LEU A 62 21.89 -10.10 -0.73
N GLU A 63 21.20 -8.97 -0.52
CA GLU A 63 20.10 -8.87 0.45
C GLU A 63 18.90 -9.74 0.04
N THR A 64 18.26 -10.38 1.02
CA THR A 64 17.04 -11.14 0.77
C THR A 64 15.90 -10.21 0.34
N PRO A 65 15.17 -10.51 -0.76
CA PRO A 65 14.13 -9.63 -1.25
C PRO A 65 12.98 -9.48 -0.27
N SER A 66 12.28 -8.34 -0.37
CA SER A 66 11.20 -7.99 0.55
C SER A 66 10.03 -8.98 0.46
N LEU A 67 9.29 -9.16 1.57
CA LEU A 67 8.10 -10.02 1.58
C LEU A 67 7.07 -9.62 0.51
N GLU A 68 6.91 -8.32 0.24
CA GLU A 68 6.00 -7.82 -0.79
C GLU A 68 6.41 -8.26 -2.20
N GLU A 69 7.71 -8.35 -2.50
CA GLU A 69 8.22 -8.84 -3.78
C GLU A 69 8.02 -10.33 -3.95
N ILE A 70 8.35 -11.13 -2.92
CA ILE A 70 8.15 -12.59 -2.93
C ILE A 70 6.67 -12.91 -3.19
N VAL A 71 5.78 -12.19 -2.51
CA VAL A 71 4.32 -12.33 -2.66
C VAL A 71 3.87 -11.97 -4.07
N ARG A 72 4.40 -10.87 -4.63
CA ARG A 72 4.06 -10.43 -5.99
C ARG A 72 4.55 -11.43 -7.04
N ALA A 73 5.78 -11.95 -6.87
CA ALA A 73 6.34 -12.99 -7.72
C ALA A 73 5.52 -14.29 -7.62
N LYS A 74 5.12 -14.70 -6.41
CA LYS A 74 4.23 -15.85 -6.21
C LYS A 74 2.89 -15.67 -6.88
N ALA A 75 2.28 -14.50 -6.73
CA ALA A 75 1.00 -14.23 -7.36
C ALA A 75 1.14 -14.34 -8.88
N ARG A 76 2.13 -13.67 -9.48
CA ARG A 76 2.40 -13.71 -10.93
C ARG A 76 2.63 -15.12 -11.46
N ALA A 77 3.46 -15.91 -10.79
CA ALA A 77 3.74 -17.30 -11.19
C ALA A 77 2.48 -18.18 -11.24
N PHE A 78 1.49 -17.89 -10.40
CA PHE A 78 0.22 -18.61 -10.35
C PHE A 78 -0.91 -17.91 -11.10
N SER A 79 -0.59 -16.92 -11.94
CA SER A 79 -1.55 -16.09 -12.68
C SER A 79 -2.59 -15.43 -11.76
N LYS A 80 -2.18 -15.11 -10.53
CA LYS A 80 -2.96 -14.38 -9.52
C LYS A 80 -2.41 -12.97 -9.39
N LEU A 81 -3.27 -12.08 -8.89
CA LEU A 81 -2.87 -10.74 -8.48
C LEU A 81 -3.02 -10.65 -6.96
N ALA A 82 -1.93 -10.36 -6.26
CA ALA A 82 -1.94 -10.15 -4.81
C ALA A 82 -1.97 -8.66 -4.48
N VAL A 83 -2.82 -8.27 -3.53
CA VAL A 83 -2.92 -6.89 -3.05
C VAL A 83 -2.94 -6.86 -1.52
N SER A 84 -2.49 -5.76 -0.93
CA SER A 84 -2.57 -5.53 0.51
C SER A 84 -4.01 -5.60 1.03
N LEU A 85 -4.21 -6.30 2.14
CA LEU A 85 -5.51 -6.44 2.79
C LEU A 85 -6.01 -5.10 3.38
N GLY A 86 -7.33 -4.93 3.50
CA GLY A 86 -7.93 -3.69 4.00
C GLY A 86 -7.43 -3.22 5.36
N CYS A 87 -7.11 -4.14 6.29
CA CYS A 87 -6.50 -3.79 7.59
C CYS A 87 -5.12 -3.14 7.44
N VAL A 88 -4.25 -3.72 6.61
CA VAL A 88 -2.90 -3.21 6.35
C VAL A 88 -2.99 -1.82 5.72
N VAL A 89 -3.92 -1.67 4.77
CA VAL A 89 -4.14 -0.39 4.09
C VAL A 89 -4.70 0.67 5.04
N ALA A 90 -5.69 0.33 5.86
CA ALA A 90 -6.25 1.24 6.87
C ALA A 90 -5.18 1.74 7.84
N LYS A 91 -4.33 0.83 8.33
CA LYS A 91 -3.17 1.16 9.18
C LYS A 91 -2.19 2.09 8.48
N LYS A 92 -1.83 1.80 7.22
CA LYS A 92 -0.96 2.66 6.40
C LYS A 92 -1.55 4.07 6.22
N PHE A 93 -2.87 4.23 6.19
CA PHE A 93 -3.54 5.53 6.11
C PHE A 93 -3.87 6.15 7.48
N GLY A 94 -3.55 5.48 8.59
CA GLY A 94 -3.86 5.95 9.94
C GLY A 94 -5.35 5.96 10.29
N LEU A 95 -6.18 5.22 9.54
CA LEU A 95 -7.63 5.16 9.72
C LEU A 95 -7.98 4.19 10.85
N LYS A 96 -8.76 4.65 11.84
CA LYS A 96 -9.16 3.82 12.98
C LYS A 96 -10.63 4.05 13.31
N LYS A 97 -11.31 2.98 13.66
CA LYS A 97 -12.70 3.08 14.09
C LYS A 97 -12.74 3.65 15.52
N SER A 98 -13.43 4.76 15.71
CA SER A 98 -13.63 5.33 17.05
C SER A 98 -14.48 4.40 17.91
N THR A 99 -13.98 4.07 19.10
CA THR A 99 -14.68 3.22 20.09
C THR A 99 -15.62 4.01 20.99
N LYS A 100 -15.63 5.36 20.89
CA LYS A 100 -16.35 6.26 21.80
C LYS A 100 -17.84 5.94 21.90
N ASN A 101 -18.49 5.72 20.75
CA ASN A 101 -19.95 5.53 20.65
C ASN A 101 -20.36 4.04 20.56
N MET A 102 -19.45 3.11 20.88
CA MET A 102 -19.74 1.67 20.83
C MET A 102 -20.35 1.19 22.15
N SER A 103 -21.36 0.32 22.06
CA SER A 103 -21.86 -0.41 23.22
C SER A 103 -20.76 -1.30 23.84
N PRO A 104 -20.85 -1.68 25.12
CA PRO A 104 -19.85 -2.53 25.78
C PRO A 104 -19.57 -3.84 25.03
N LYS A 105 -20.62 -4.51 24.51
CA LYS A 105 -20.47 -5.74 23.70
C LYS A 105 -19.69 -5.49 22.40
N GLN A 106 -19.97 -4.38 21.72
CA GLN A 106 -19.26 -3.99 20.51
C GLN A 106 -17.78 -3.66 20.78
N LYS A 107 -17.47 -3.05 21.93
CA LYS A 107 -16.08 -2.76 22.34
C LYS A 107 -15.27 -4.04 22.55
N VAL A 108 -15.83 -5.06 23.19
CA VAL A 108 -15.18 -6.36 23.38
C VAL A 108 -14.90 -7.02 22.02
N GLN A 109 -15.89 -7.03 21.13
CA GLN A 109 -15.74 -7.62 19.80
C GLN A 109 -14.77 -6.82 18.92
N HIS A 110 -14.71 -5.50 19.09
CA HIS A 110 -13.73 -4.64 18.43
C HIS A 110 -12.31 -4.97 18.86
N LYS A 111 -12.04 -5.07 20.17
CA LYS A 111 -10.73 -5.47 20.70
C LYS A 111 -10.27 -6.81 20.13
N LYS A 112 -11.15 -7.82 20.17
CA LYS A 112 -10.86 -9.14 19.60
C LYS A 112 -10.53 -9.07 18.11
N ASN A 113 -11.25 -8.25 17.34
CA ASN A 113 -10.97 -8.04 15.92
C ASN A 113 -9.69 -7.23 15.68
N GLU A 114 -9.37 -6.24 16.53
CA GLU A 114 -8.15 -5.45 16.45
C GLU A 114 -6.91 -6.30 16.68
N GLU A 115 -6.90 -7.18 17.69
CA GLU A 115 -5.82 -8.14 17.93
C GLU A 115 -5.59 -9.06 16.71
N VAL A 116 -6.68 -9.56 16.12
CA VAL A 116 -6.61 -10.35 14.88
C VAL A 116 -6.16 -9.51 13.67
N ASN A 117 -6.41 -8.20 13.66
CA ASN A 117 -5.96 -7.27 12.62
C ASN A 117 -4.54 -6.75 12.86
N GLU A 118 -4.01 -6.83 14.08
CA GLU A 118 -2.60 -6.59 14.44
C GLU A 118 -1.69 -7.68 13.89
N SER A 119 -2.16 -8.92 13.89
CA SER A 119 -1.53 -10.03 13.16
C SER A 119 -1.75 -10.00 11.63
N CYS A 120 -2.07 -8.85 11.02
CA CYS A 120 -2.22 -8.73 9.56
C CYS A 120 -0.90 -8.83 8.77
N ALA A 121 0.26 -8.90 9.45
CA ALA A 121 1.53 -9.18 8.80
C ALA A 121 1.46 -10.51 8.01
N GLY A 122 1.94 -10.51 6.77
CA GLY A 122 1.90 -11.69 5.90
C GLY A 122 0.53 -12.03 5.29
N ARG A 123 -0.53 -11.22 5.48
CA ARG A 123 -1.85 -11.46 4.86
C ARG A 123 -2.09 -10.58 3.64
N TYR A 124 -2.44 -11.22 2.51
CA TYR A 124 -2.71 -10.55 1.24
C TYR A 124 -4.06 -10.96 0.67
N ALA A 125 -4.74 -10.04 0.00
CA ALA A 125 -5.97 -10.28 -0.73
C ALA A 125 -5.68 -10.80 -2.13
N ILE A 126 -6.39 -11.84 -2.55
CA ILE A 126 -6.36 -12.39 -3.92
C ILE A 126 -7.76 -12.63 -4.44
N VAL A 127 -7.90 -12.70 -5.77
CA VAL A 127 -9.08 -13.27 -6.43
C VAL A 127 -8.90 -14.79 -6.53
N GLY A 128 -9.96 -15.55 -6.20
CA GLY A 128 -9.96 -17.02 -6.23
C GLY A 128 -9.91 -17.65 -4.85
N ALA A 129 -9.38 -18.87 -4.76
CA ALA A 129 -9.36 -19.66 -3.52
C ALA A 129 -8.30 -19.18 -2.52
N THR A 130 -8.65 -19.22 -1.23
CA THR A 130 -7.73 -18.92 -0.11
C THR A 130 -6.62 -19.97 -0.07
N THR A 131 -5.37 -19.52 0.04
CA THR A 131 -4.19 -20.42 0.06
C THR A 131 -3.13 -19.86 1.01
N SER A 132 -2.34 -20.71 1.67
CA SER A 132 -1.18 -20.28 2.46
C SER A 132 0.11 -20.92 1.96
N PHE A 133 1.23 -20.25 2.17
CA PHE A 133 2.56 -20.79 1.89
C PHE A 133 3.61 -20.21 2.83
N GLU A 134 4.71 -20.94 2.98
CA GLU A 134 5.85 -20.53 3.79
C GLU A 134 6.86 -19.79 2.94
N THR A 135 7.47 -18.77 3.54
CA THR A 135 8.56 -17.97 2.98
C THR A 135 9.70 -17.84 3.98
N VAL A 136 10.83 -17.34 3.52
CA VAL A 136 11.95 -16.95 4.40
C VAL A 136 11.56 -15.94 5.48
N HIS A 137 10.53 -15.11 5.24
CA HIS A 137 10.00 -14.13 6.19
C HIS A 137 8.82 -14.67 7.03
N GLY A 138 8.59 -15.98 7.01
CA GLY A 138 7.49 -16.63 7.73
C GLY A 138 6.29 -16.97 6.84
N ARG A 139 5.15 -17.28 7.48
CA ARG A 139 3.95 -17.78 6.81
C ARG A 139 3.16 -16.64 6.15
N VAL A 140 2.86 -16.80 4.87
CA VAL A 140 2.01 -15.90 4.10
C VAL A 140 0.64 -16.54 3.87
N LEU A 141 -0.41 -15.76 4.10
CA LEU A 141 -1.80 -16.14 3.80
C LEU A 141 -2.37 -15.28 2.68
N PHE A 142 -2.76 -15.94 1.59
CA PHE A 142 -3.60 -15.35 0.56
C PHE A 142 -5.06 -15.58 0.91
N LYS A 143 -5.76 -14.51 1.30
CA LYS A 143 -7.18 -14.52 1.60
C LYS A 143 -7.98 -14.23 0.33
N ALA A 144 -8.93 -15.11 0.02
CA ALA A 144 -9.92 -14.89 -1.02
C ALA A 144 -10.75 -13.64 -0.75
N VAL A 145 -10.89 -12.78 -1.75
CA VAL A 145 -11.69 -11.56 -1.68
C VAL A 145 -12.53 -11.43 -2.95
N ALA A 146 -13.72 -10.85 -2.82
CA ALA A 146 -14.61 -10.57 -3.95
C ALA A 146 -13.89 -9.75 -5.05
N PRO A 147 -14.09 -10.07 -6.35
CA PRO A 147 -13.39 -9.42 -7.46
C PRO A 147 -13.48 -7.89 -7.41
N ARG A 148 -14.67 -7.33 -7.13
CA ARG A 148 -14.87 -5.88 -6.99
C ARG A 148 -13.94 -5.22 -5.96
N LYS A 149 -13.74 -5.87 -4.80
CA LYS A 149 -12.89 -5.34 -3.72
C LYS A 149 -11.40 -5.47 -4.09
N HIS A 150 -11.05 -6.49 -4.87
CA HIS A 150 -9.71 -6.63 -5.42
C HIS A 150 -9.38 -5.56 -6.48
N ILE A 151 -10.30 -5.32 -7.44
CA ILE A 151 -10.17 -4.27 -8.47
C ILE A 151 -9.89 -2.91 -7.82
N LEU A 152 -10.64 -2.56 -6.77
CA LEU A 152 -10.41 -1.35 -6.00
C LEU A 152 -8.99 -1.30 -5.41
N ALA A 153 -8.54 -2.41 -4.82
CA ALA A 153 -7.26 -2.47 -4.12
C ALA A 153 -6.04 -2.32 -5.06
N GLN A 154 -6.19 -2.66 -6.35
CA GLN A 154 -5.11 -2.50 -7.34
C GLN A 154 -4.69 -1.03 -7.51
N ASN A 155 -5.66 -0.12 -7.45
CA ASN A 155 -5.44 1.31 -7.61
C ASN A 155 -5.03 1.97 -6.29
N LYS A 156 -4.05 2.89 -6.32
CA LYS A 156 -3.61 3.67 -5.14
C LYS A 156 -4.78 4.36 -4.44
N VAL A 157 -5.68 4.92 -5.23
CA VAL A 157 -6.88 5.63 -4.79
C VAL A 157 -7.95 4.65 -4.26
N GLY A 158 -8.18 3.53 -4.95
CA GLY A 158 -9.15 2.53 -4.53
C GLY A 158 -8.73 1.77 -3.26
N ARG A 159 -7.43 1.73 -2.93
CA ARG A 159 -6.96 1.27 -1.61
C ARG A 159 -7.59 2.04 -0.45
N ILE A 160 -7.79 3.35 -0.59
CA ILE A 160 -8.48 4.17 0.42
C ILE A 160 -9.92 3.66 0.60
N LEU A 161 -10.62 3.37 -0.50
CA LEU A 161 -11.98 2.81 -0.47
C LEU A 161 -12.03 1.44 0.21
N VAL A 162 -11.05 0.58 -0.06
CA VAL A 162 -10.93 -0.74 0.56
C VAL A 162 -10.64 -0.65 2.06
N ALA A 163 -9.86 0.35 2.47
CA ALA A 163 -9.61 0.65 3.88
C ALA A 163 -10.86 1.14 4.59
N LEU A 164 -11.57 2.13 4.03
CA LEU A 164 -12.84 2.62 4.57
C LEU A 164 -13.88 1.50 4.64
N TRP A 165 -13.97 0.66 3.61
CA TRP A 165 -14.84 -0.51 3.60
C TRP A 165 -14.46 -1.53 4.69
N HIS A 166 -13.18 -1.68 5.02
CA HIS A 166 -12.75 -2.56 6.11
C HIS A 166 -13.21 -2.06 7.49
N LEU A 167 -13.24 -0.74 7.72
CA LEU A 167 -13.70 -0.15 8.98
C LEU A 167 -15.22 -0.27 9.17
N GLY A 168 -15.96 -0.28 8.06
CA GLY A 168 -17.41 -0.39 8.02
C GLY A 168 -18.13 0.93 8.30
N LYS A 169 -19.46 0.89 8.37
CA LYS A 169 -20.30 2.08 8.59
C LYS A 169 -20.18 2.55 10.05
N SER A 170 -19.67 3.75 10.26
CA SER A 170 -19.75 4.49 11.53
C SER A 170 -19.55 5.98 11.28
N SER A 171 -20.09 6.84 12.15
CA SER A 171 -19.99 8.30 12.01
C SER A 171 -18.54 8.81 11.97
N SER A 172 -17.62 8.10 12.62
CA SER A 172 -16.19 8.46 12.58
C SER A 172 -15.52 8.13 11.24
N VAL A 173 -15.97 7.06 10.56
CA VAL A 173 -15.45 6.68 9.24
C VAL A 173 -15.89 7.68 8.17
N GLU A 174 -17.07 8.27 8.33
CA GLU A 174 -17.55 9.36 7.48
C GLU A 174 -16.62 10.57 7.53
N PHE A 175 -16.25 11.01 8.74
CA PHE A 175 -15.30 12.11 8.92
C PHE A 175 -13.93 11.80 8.32
N GLU A 176 -13.37 10.61 8.58
CA GLU A 176 -12.09 10.20 8.02
C GLU A 176 -12.13 10.07 6.49
N ALA A 177 -13.25 9.59 5.93
CA ALA A 177 -13.46 9.53 4.49
C ALA A 177 -13.41 10.93 3.88
N LEU A 178 -14.15 11.89 4.46
CA LEU A 178 -14.17 13.27 4.00
C LEU A 178 -12.80 13.95 4.10
N GLN A 179 -12.07 13.72 5.20
CA GLN A 179 -10.70 14.24 5.33
C GLN A 179 -9.75 13.65 4.29
N SER A 180 -9.81 12.33 4.08
CA SER A 180 -9.01 11.66 3.05
C SER A 180 -9.30 12.23 1.67
N MET A 181 -10.57 12.52 1.38
CA MET A 181 -11.01 13.14 0.13
C MET A 181 -10.55 14.59 -0.03
N ALA A 182 -10.52 15.38 1.04
CA ALA A 182 -10.06 16.76 0.99
C ALA A 182 -8.60 16.86 0.53
N ARG A 183 -7.76 15.87 0.88
CA ARG A 183 -6.33 15.80 0.56
C ARG A 183 -6.04 15.39 -0.90
N LEU A 184 -7.01 14.78 -1.59
CA LEU A 184 -6.80 14.21 -2.93
C LEU A 184 -6.86 15.27 -4.04
N LYS A 185 -6.06 15.09 -5.10
CA LYS A 185 -6.01 15.99 -6.26
C LYS A 185 -7.25 15.82 -7.15
N ARG A 186 -7.52 16.81 -8.02
CA ARG A 186 -8.62 16.77 -9.01
C ARG A 186 -8.70 15.47 -9.85
N PRO A 187 -7.60 14.93 -10.43
CA PRO A 187 -7.68 13.69 -11.21
C PRO A 187 -8.04 12.49 -10.32
N GLU A 188 -7.50 12.41 -9.11
CA GLU A 188 -7.79 11.34 -8.16
C GLU A 188 -9.27 11.36 -7.74
N LYS A 189 -9.85 12.55 -7.51
CA LYS A 189 -11.28 12.69 -7.22
C LYS A 189 -12.16 12.18 -8.36
N LYS A 190 -11.79 12.44 -9.62
CA LYS A 190 -12.51 11.88 -10.79
C LYS A 190 -12.42 10.34 -10.81
N LEU A 191 -11.25 9.79 -10.52
CA LEU A 191 -11.06 8.33 -10.43
C LEU A 191 -11.89 7.70 -9.32
N ILE A 192 -12.02 8.36 -8.15
CA ILE A 192 -12.84 7.87 -7.04
C ILE A 192 -14.29 7.75 -7.45
N LYS A 193 -14.85 8.75 -8.13
CA LYS A 193 -16.24 8.70 -8.60
C LYS A 193 -16.49 7.50 -9.53
N LYS A 194 -15.54 7.19 -10.42
CA LYS A 194 -15.61 5.99 -11.29
C LYS A 194 -15.52 4.69 -10.47
N LEU A 195 -14.64 4.65 -9.48
CA LEU A 195 -14.42 3.47 -8.63
C LEU A 195 -15.52 3.27 -7.58
N ALA A 196 -16.22 4.32 -7.16
CA ALA A 196 -17.28 4.26 -6.16
C ALA A 196 -18.49 3.43 -6.63
N ALA A 197 -18.67 3.22 -7.94
CA ALA A 197 -19.64 2.26 -8.46
C ALA A 197 -19.41 0.82 -7.95
N TRP A 198 -18.17 0.47 -7.61
CA TRP A 198 -17.79 -0.87 -7.13
C TRP A 198 -17.82 -1.01 -5.61
N THR A 199 -18.14 0.06 -4.87
CA THR A 199 -18.23 0.08 -3.40
C THR A 199 -19.67 -0.19 -2.94
N PRO A 200 -19.89 -0.60 -1.68
CA PRO A 200 -21.24 -0.74 -1.14
C PRO A 200 -21.96 0.62 -1.09
N SER A 201 -23.30 0.59 -1.20
CA SER A 201 -24.16 1.77 -1.29
C SER A 201 -23.91 2.80 -0.18
N TRP A 202 -23.80 2.35 1.07
CA TRP A 202 -23.54 3.23 2.23
C TRP A 202 -22.23 4.02 2.09
N LEU A 203 -21.23 3.46 1.42
CA LEU A 203 -19.94 4.11 1.21
C LEU A 203 -19.97 4.98 -0.05
N ASN A 204 -20.69 4.53 -1.08
CA ASN A 204 -20.89 5.26 -2.33
C ASN A 204 -21.63 6.60 -2.12
N GLN A 205 -22.56 6.65 -1.15
CA GLN A 205 -23.31 7.85 -0.78
C GLN A 205 -22.40 9.05 -0.41
N TYR A 206 -21.22 8.80 0.15
CA TYR A 206 -20.25 9.85 0.49
C TYR A 206 -19.50 10.41 -0.72
N PHE A 207 -19.55 9.75 -1.88
CA PHE A 207 -18.75 10.10 -3.06
C PHE A 207 -19.56 10.64 -4.23
N LEU A 208 -20.82 10.22 -4.37
CA LEU A 208 -21.74 10.71 -5.40
C LEU A 208 -22.33 12.06 -5.03
N ASN A 209 -22.65 12.24 -3.75
CA ASN A 209 -23.25 13.46 -3.25
C ASN A 209 -22.11 14.42 -2.88
N GLY A 210 -21.73 15.31 -3.80
CA GLY A 210 -20.71 16.35 -3.57
C GLY A 210 -21.03 17.33 -2.43
N THR A 211 -22.14 17.13 -1.75
CA THR A 211 -22.58 17.80 -0.54
C THR A 211 -22.65 16.73 0.57
N LEU A 212 -21.81 16.90 1.58
CA LEU A 212 -22.11 16.47 2.95
C LEU A 212 -23.61 16.63 3.17
N ARG A 213 -24.36 15.54 3.30
CA ARG A 213 -25.70 15.62 3.88
C ARG A 213 -25.48 16.08 5.31
N ALA A 214 -25.69 17.37 5.56
CA ALA A 214 -25.70 17.95 6.89
C ALA A 214 -26.68 17.21 7.82
N ASP A 215 -27.64 16.49 7.23
CA ASP A 215 -28.70 15.75 7.89
C ASP A 215 -28.25 14.47 8.62
N ILE A 216 -26.98 14.04 8.46
CA ILE A 216 -26.46 12.79 9.08
C ILE A 216 -25.44 13.08 10.20
N CYS A 217 -24.90 14.31 10.28
CA CYS A 217 -24.05 14.76 11.37
C CYS A 217 -24.87 15.54 12.39
N ALA A 218 -24.85 15.13 13.65
CA ALA A 218 -25.33 15.99 14.73
C ALA A 218 -24.64 17.37 14.63
N PRO A 219 -25.37 18.49 14.82
CA PRO A 219 -24.89 19.84 14.52
C PRO A 219 -23.59 20.23 15.23
N ALA A 220 -23.24 19.56 16.34
CA ALA A 220 -22.03 19.82 17.10
C ALA A 220 -20.71 19.51 16.36
N ASP A 221 -20.71 18.61 15.37
CA ASP A 221 -19.48 18.18 14.68
C ASP A 221 -19.11 19.08 13.47
N LEU A 222 -20.05 19.87 12.95
CA LEU A 222 -19.84 20.74 11.78
C LEU A 222 -19.11 22.05 12.13
N ASP A 223 -19.27 22.56 13.36
CA ASP A 223 -18.62 23.80 13.80
C ASP A 223 -17.10 23.68 13.92
N PHE A 224 -16.59 22.48 14.20
CA PHE A 224 -15.16 22.22 14.31
C PHE A 224 -14.44 22.27 12.95
N LEU A 225 -15.06 21.74 11.89
CA LEU A 225 -14.53 21.80 10.52
C LEU A 225 -14.50 23.23 9.95
N ARG A 226 -15.44 24.07 10.39
CA ARG A 226 -15.49 25.49 10.02
C ARG A 226 -14.40 26.30 10.73
N ARG A 227 -14.09 25.99 12.00
CA ARG A 227 -13.00 26.64 12.77
C ARG A 227 -11.62 26.27 12.23
N GLY A 228 -11.32 24.98 12.03
CA GLY A 228 -9.99 24.51 11.59
C GLY A 228 -9.58 24.96 10.18
N SER A 229 -10.54 25.12 9.26
CA SER A 229 -10.27 25.63 7.91
C SER A 229 -9.94 27.13 7.90
N SER A 230 -10.50 27.89 8.85
CA SER A 230 -10.24 29.34 8.97
C SER A 230 -8.89 29.64 9.64
N GLU A 231 -8.50 28.84 10.64
CA GLU A 231 -7.22 28.99 11.35
C GLU A 231 -6.04 28.54 10.52
N ASN A 232 -6.12 27.43 9.79
CA ASN A 232 -5.04 26.99 8.90
C ASN A 232 -4.82 27.98 7.73
N ARG A 233 -5.88 28.61 7.22
CA ARG A 233 -5.78 29.63 6.16
C ARG A 233 -5.19 30.95 6.67
N LYS A 234 -5.41 31.29 7.95
CA LYS A 234 -4.78 32.44 8.62
C LYS A 234 -3.31 32.16 8.96
N ARG A 235 -2.98 30.92 9.39
CA ARG A 235 -1.61 30.50 9.74
C ARG A 235 -0.69 30.45 8.52
N SER A 236 -1.16 29.87 7.40
CA SER A 236 -0.42 29.89 6.12
C SER A 236 -0.17 31.32 5.60
N LYS A 237 -1.18 32.21 5.65
CA LYS A 237 -0.99 33.61 5.22
C LYS A 237 -0.01 34.40 6.13
N LYS A 238 0.09 34.03 7.41
CA LYS A 238 1.01 34.68 8.36
C LYS A 238 2.44 34.16 8.18
N GLU A 239 2.61 32.87 7.91
CA GLU A 239 3.91 32.24 7.59
C GLU A 239 4.44 32.70 6.24
N ASP A 240 3.60 32.79 5.20
CA ASP A 240 3.99 33.29 3.87
C ASP A 240 4.43 34.76 3.92
N ARG A 241 3.77 35.61 4.74
CA ARG A 241 4.21 37.00 4.98
C ARG A 241 5.53 37.07 5.74
N LYS A 242 5.75 36.18 6.72
CA LYS A 242 6.99 36.12 7.51
C LYS A 242 8.17 35.70 6.64
N TYR A 243 7.99 34.71 5.76
CA TYR A 243 9.01 34.27 4.79
C TYR A 243 9.30 35.31 3.69
N LYS A 244 8.29 36.07 3.22
CA LYS A 244 8.52 37.16 2.26
C LYS A 244 9.32 38.31 2.85
N MET A 245 9.08 38.68 4.11
CA MET A 245 9.79 39.76 4.78
C MET A 245 11.24 39.40 5.13
N THR A 246 11.52 38.13 5.48
CA THR A 246 12.90 37.66 5.71
C THR A 246 13.68 37.49 4.41
N ALA A 247 13.03 37.09 3.32
CA ALA A 247 13.67 36.99 2.00
C ALA A 247 14.08 38.37 1.45
N LEU A 248 13.23 39.40 1.62
CA LEU A 248 13.53 40.77 1.19
C LEU A 248 14.67 41.42 2.01
N SER A 249 14.81 41.07 3.29
CA SER A 249 15.91 41.59 4.13
C SER A 249 17.25 40.90 3.86
N THR A 250 17.26 39.61 3.49
CA THR A 250 18.48 38.88 3.13
C THR A 250 18.99 39.22 1.72
N THR A 251 18.09 39.51 0.76
CA THR A 251 18.51 39.99 -0.57
C THR A 251 19.14 41.39 -0.51
N SER A 252 18.67 42.28 0.38
CA SER A 252 19.25 43.62 0.55
C SER A 252 20.65 43.60 1.19
N LYS A 253 20.92 42.66 2.11
CA LYS A 253 22.26 42.47 2.71
C LYS A 253 23.27 41.86 1.72
N LYS A 254 22.88 40.82 0.97
CA LYS A 254 23.77 40.16 0.00
C LYS A 254 24.13 41.05 -1.20
N VAL A 255 23.22 41.90 -1.67
CA VAL A 255 23.50 42.86 -2.75
C VAL A 255 24.41 44.00 -2.28
N ARG A 256 24.33 44.42 -1.00
CA ARG A 256 25.26 45.40 -0.43
C ARG A 256 26.66 44.83 -0.19
N GLU A 257 26.78 43.56 0.19
CA GLU A 257 28.07 42.87 0.36
C GLU A 257 28.75 42.53 -0.99
N SER A 258 27.99 42.25 -2.05
CA SER A 258 28.57 41.97 -3.38
C SER A 258 29.10 43.21 -4.10
N ILE A 259 28.56 44.40 -3.82
CA ILE A 259 29.02 45.67 -4.41
C ILE A 259 30.34 46.16 -3.75
N ALA A 260 30.64 45.73 -2.52
CA ALA A 260 31.89 46.05 -1.85
C ALA A 260 33.11 45.26 -2.39
N TYR A 261 32.89 44.10 -3.02
CA TYR A 261 33.96 43.24 -3.53
C TYR A 261 34.48 43.62 -4.93
N TYR A 262 33.83 44.55 -5.64
CA TYR A 262 34.21 44.99 -6.99
C TYR A 262 34.84 46.40 -7.04
N LYS A 263 35.27 46.95 -5.90
CA LYS A 263 35.88 48.28 -5.80
C LYS A 263 37.34 48.28 -5.33
N VAL A 264 37.98 47.12 -5.20
CA VAL A 264 39.41 46.99 -4.90
C VAL A 264 39.98 45.82 -5.72
N ALA A 265 40.21 46.05 -7.02
CA ALA A 265 41.17 45.41 -7.92
C ALA A 265 40.94 45.93 -9.34
#